data_AF-A0A9Q0N3G8-F1
#
_entry.id   AF-A0A9Q0N3G8-F1
#
_cell.length_a   1.000
_cell.length_b   1.000
_cell.length_c   1.000
_cell.angle_alpha   90.00
_cell.angle_beta   90.00
_cell.angle_gamma   90.00
#
_symmetry.space_group_name_H-M   'P 1'
#
loop_
_entity.id
_entity.type
_entity.pdbx_description
1 polymer ?
#
loop_
_entity_poly.entity_id
_entity_poly.type
_entity_poly.pdbx_seq_one_letter_code
_entity_poly.pdbx_strand_id
1 'polypeptide(L)'
;MCVINSPLAMIKGAVASLYPPYFVDKKYENFFFPLAEKLGNLVLETGYLHLQATKPDTIGAALTNNPIGLAAYILEKFATWTHPKDQSLVHGGLDTRKDLQDAILDNIMIYYLTNSITTSMRLYAESFSLKQRANQLDRVPTAIPTGCARFKNDLIHLLDWQLQDKYHNLIHSTFHEKGGHFIAMEAPSVLYQDFINFVKKVEKFNKSNNQ
;
A
#
# COMPACT_ATOMS: atom_id res chain seq x y z
N MET A 1 2.00 3.55 0.44
CA MET A 1 2.49 2.79 -0.73
C MET A 1 2.69 3.69 -1.95
N CYS A 2 3.80 3.52 -2.68
CA CYS A 2 4.10 4.24 -3.92
C CYS A 2 4.26 3.22 -5.04
N VAL A 3 3.32 3.21 -5.98
CA VAL A 3 3.23 2.17 -7.02
C VAL A 3 2.91 2.83 -8.35
N ILE A 4 3.43 2.22 -9.41
CA ILE A 4 3.08 2.50 -10.80
C ILE A 4 2.92 1.18 -11.54
N ASN A 5 1.86 1.07 -12.33
CA ASN A 5 1.57 -0.12 -13.10
C ASN A 5 1.77 0.15 -14.60
N SER A 6 3.03 0.35 -15.00
CA SER A 6 3.41 0.54 -16.40
C SER A 6 4.30 -0.61 -16.89
N PRO A 7 4.24 -0.99 -18.18
CA PRO A 7 5.12 -2.03 -18.73
C PRO A 7 6.60 -1.73 -18.53
N LEU A 8 6.99 -0.45 -18.64
CA LEU A 8 8.38 -0.03 -18.41
C LEU A 8 8.81 -0.25 -16.95
N ALA A 9 7.95 0.11 -15.98
CA ALA A 9 8.23 -0.12 -14.57
C ALA A 9 8.38 -1.61 -14.26
N MET A 10 7.58 -2.48 -14.87
CA MET A 10 7.72 -3.94 -14.74
C MET A 10 9.05 -4.45 -15.29
N ILE A 11 9.44 -4.01 -16.50
CA ILE A 11 10.72 -4.38 -17.13
C ILE A 11 11.88 -3.92 -16.24
N LYS A 12 11.85 -2.68 -15.74
CA LYS A 12 12.86 -2.15 -14.81
C LYS A 12 12.97 -2.99 -13.54
N GLY A 13 11.85 -3.40 -12.96
CA GLY A 13 11.84 -4.29 -11.79
C GLY A 13 12.48 -5.64 -12.08
N ALA A 14 12.19 -6.24 -13.24
CA ALA A 14 12.81 -7.50 -13.67
C ALA A 14 14.33 -7.35 -13.87
N VAL A 15 14.77 -6.29 -14.57
CA VAL A 15 16.20 -5.99 -14.76
C VAL A 15 16.90 -5.78 -13.41
N ALA A 16 16.29 -5.03 -12.51
CA ALA A 16 16.86 -4.80 -11.19
C ALA A 16 16.96 -6.07 -10.36
N SER A 17 16.07 -7.04 -10.55
CA SER A 17 16.14 -8.35 -9.89
C SER A 17 17.31 -9.22 -10.36
N LEU A 18 17.87 -8.98 -11.55
CA LEU A 18 19.03 -9.72 -12.06
C LEU A 18 20.35 -9.20 -11.45
N TYR A 19 20.41 -7.93 -11.09
CA TYR A 19 21.59 -7.32 -10.48
C TYR A 19 21.22 -6.25 -9.42
N PRO A 20 20.64 -6.67 -8.26
CA PRO A 20 20.14 -5.74 -7.23
C PRO A 20 21.13 -4.68 -6.73
N PRO A 21 22.43 -4.99 -6.47
CA PRO A 21 23.36 -4.03 -5.87
C PRO A 21 23.60 -2.76 -6.70
N TYR A 22 23.24 -2.77 -7.99
CA TYR A 22 23.38 -1.59 -8.85
C TYR A 22 22.21 -0.60 -8.73
N PHE A 23 21.05 -1.07 -8.24
CA PHE A 23 19.82 -0.28 -8.19
C PHE A 23 19.38 0.06 -6.78
N VAL A 24 19.86 -0.67 -5.76
CA VAL A 24 19.51 -0.45 -4.37
C VAL A 24 20.68 -0.80 -3.45
N ASP A 25 20.84 -0.01 -2.38
CA ASP A 25 21.76 -0.34 -1.29
C ASP A 25 21.40 -1.70 -0.68
N LYS A 26 22.41 -2.51 -0.36
CA LYS A 26 22.25 -3.85 0.24
C LYS A 26 21.34 -3.88 1.47
N LYS A 27 21.33 -2.81 2.30
CA LYS A 27 20.46 -2.71 3.48
C LYS A 27 18.97 -2.67 3.15
N TYR A 28 18.58 -2.25 1.94
CA TYR A 28 17.19 -2.12 1.52
C TYR A 28 16.78 -3.17 0.49
N GLU A 29 17.67 -4.08 0.13
CA GLU A 29 17.43 -5.11 -0.89
C GLU A 29 16.17 -5.95 -0.60
N ASN A 30 15.96 -6.31 0.68
CA ASN A 30 14.82 -7.11 1.15
C ASN A 30 13.45 -6.44 0.98
N PHE A 31 13.41 -5.11 0.74
CA PHE A 31 12.16 -4.42 0.41
C PHE A 31 11.68 -4.84 -0.99
N PHE A 32 12.59 -5.13 -1.91
CA PHE A 32 12.29 -5.32 -3.33
C PHE A 32 12.47 -6.77 -3.79
N PHE A 33 13.40 -7.51 -3.18
CA PHE A 33 13.85 -8.82 -3.64
C PHE A 33 13.76 -9.89 -2.53
N PRO A 34 13.68 -11.18 -2.88
CA PRO A 34 13.61 -11.73 -4.25
C PRO A 34 12.25 -11.49 -4.91
N LEU A 35 12.26 -11.09 -6.20
CA LEU A 35 11.04 -10.69 -6.91
C LEU A 35 10.01 -11.83 -7.03
N ALA A 36 10.47 -13.07 -7.19
CA ALA A 36 9.61 -14.24 -7.29
C ALA A 36 8.75 -14.44 -6.02
N GLU A 37 9.34 -14.27 -4.84
CA GLU A 37 8.61 -14.35 -3.57
C GLU A 37 7.60 -13.21 -3.45
N LYS A 38 8.00 -11.98 -3.78
CA LYS A 38 7.10 -10.81 -3.75
C LYS A 38 5.90 -10.98 -4.69
N LEU A 39 6.13 -11.50 -5.91
CA LEU A 39 5.06 -11.78 -6.87
C LEU A 39 4.17 -12.95 -6.41
N GLY A 40 4.76 -14.00 -5.82
CA GLY A 40 4.01 -15.10 -5.23
C GLY A 40 3.05 -14.62 -4.13
N ASN A 41 3.57 -13.83 -3.19
CA ASN A 41 2.76 -13.24 -2.14
C ASN A 41 1.67 -12.32 -2.69
N LEU A 42 1.95 -11.55 -3.75
CA LEU A 42 0.94 -10.71 -4.40
C LEU A 42 -0.23 -11.53 -4.94
N VAL A 43 0.03 -12.69 -5.54
CA VAL A 43 -1.04 -13.59 -6.03
C VAL A 43 -1.88 -14.11 -4.87
N LEU A 44 -1.25 -14.54 -3.77
CA LEU A 44 -1.93 -15.05 -2.59
C LEU A 44 -2.82 -13.98 -1.93
N GLU A 45 -2.36 -12.74 -1.90
CA GLU A 45 -3.01 -11.65 -1.15
C GLU A 45 -4.03 -10.83 -1.95
N THR A 46 -4.16 -11.04 -3.27
CA THR A 46 -5.05 -10.24 -4.15
C THR A 46 -6.41 -10.88 -4.43
N GLY A 47 -6.78 -11.97 -3.75
CA GLY A 47 -8.11 -12.59 -3.90
C GLY A 47 -9.26 -11.62 -3.59
N TYR A 48 -9.13 -10.85 -2.49
CA TYR A 48 -10.10 -9.82 -2.10
C TYR A 48 -10.26 -8.75 -3.20
N LEU A 49 -9.13 -8.31 -3.77
CA LEU A 49 -9.06 -7.29 -4.81
C LEU A 49 -9.79 -7.77 -6.07
N HIS A 50 -9.55 -9.00 -6.49
CA HIS A 50 -10.18 -9.59 -7.67
C HIS A 50 -11.70 -9.72 -7.48
N LEU A 51 -12.15 -10.20 -6.33
CA LEU A 51 -13.58 -10.34 -6.04
C LEU A 51 -14.29 -8.98 -5.99
N GLN A 52 -13.70 -7.99 -5.32
CA GLN A 52 -14.26 -6.63 -5.22
C GLN A 52 -14.24 -5.89 -6.57
N ALA A 53 -13.22 -6.11 -7.39
CA ALA A 53 -13.14 -5.51 -8.72
C ALA A 53 -14.16 -6.09 -9.73
N THR A 54 -14.77 -7.23 -9.45
CA THR A 54 -15.63 -7.93 -10.41
C THR A 54 -17.07 -8.15 -9.94
N LYS A 55 -17.27 -8.49 -8.67
CA LYS A 55 -18.58 -8.83 -8.06
C LYS A 55 -18.77 -8.16 -6.69
N PRO A 56 -18.57 -6.83 -6.56
CA PRO A 56 -18.62 -6.15 -5.26
C PRO A 56 -19.98 -6.32 -4.56
N ASP A 57 -21.08 -6.26 -5.31
CA ASP A 57 -22.44 -6.43 -4.78
C ASP A 57 -22.73 -7.85 -4.26
N THR A 58 -22.11 -8.87 -4.86
CA THR A 58 -22.29 -10.27 -4.43
C THR A 58 -21.61 -10.52 -3.09
N ILE A 59 -20.33 -10.16 -2.96
CA ILE A 59 -19.61 -10.29 -1.68
C ILE A 59 -20.18 -9.32 -0.64
N GLY A 60 -20.56 -8.11 -1.05
CA GLY A 60 -21.19 -7.12 -0.19
C GLY A 60 -22.48 -7.62 0.45
N ALA A 61 -23.34 -8.30 -0.31
CA ALA A 61 -24.57 -8.92 0.23
C ALA A 61 -24.29 -9.97 1.33
N ALA A 62 -23.16 -10.67 1.27
CA ALA A 62 -22.77 -11.65 2.30
C ALA A 62 -22.20 -11.00 3.58
N LEU A 63 -21.66 -9.79 3.46
CA LEU A 63 -21.04 -9.04 4.56
C LEU A 63 -22.00 -8.05 5.23
N THR A 64 -22.95 -7.48 4.48
CA THR A 64 -24.01 -6.61 4.99
C THR A 64 -24.86 -7.36 6.03
N ASN A 65 -25.11 -6.73 7.17
CA ASN A 65 -25.85 -7.32 8.31
C ASN A 65 -25.23 -8.62 8.88
N ASN A 66 -23.98 -8.93 8.55
CA ASN A 66 -23.23 -10.05 9.10
C ASN A 66 -22.00 -9.53 9.86
N PRO A 67 -22.13 -9.16 11.15
CA PRO A 67 -21.05 -8.52 11.90
C PRO A 67 -19.79 -9.39 12.01
N ILE A 68 -19.95 -10.71 12.14
CA ILE A 68 -18.82 -11.66 12.22
C ILE A 68 -18.12 -11.75 10.87
N GLY A 69 -18.87 -11.91 9.78
CA GLY A 69 -18.31 -11.96 8.43
C GLY A 69 -17.60 -10.67 8.04
N LEU A 70 -18.20 -9.51 8.35
CA LEU A 70 -17.62 -8.20 8.14
C LEU A 70 -16.32 -8.03 8.93
N ALA A 71 -16.33 -8.34 10.22
CA ALA A 71 -15.17 -8.24 11.08
C ALA A 71 -14.04 -9.17 10.58
N ALA A 72 -14.34 -10.43 10.28
CA ALA A 72 -13.34 -11.38 9.77
C ALA A 72 -12.70 -10.89 8.46
N TYR A 73 -13.50 -10.37 7.53
CA TYR A 73 -13.04 -9.88 6.23
C TYR A 73 -12.11 -8.66 6.36
N ILE A 74 -12.33 -7.79 7.34
CA ILE A 74 -11.51 -6.59 7.59
C ILE A 74 -10.29 -6.92 8.47
N LEU A 75 -10.49 -7.69 9.55
CA LEU A 75 -9.44 -8.05 10.52
C LEU A 75 -8.30 -8.82 9.87
N GLU A 76 -8.59 -9.69 8.91
CA GLU A 76 -7.56 -10.41 8.17
C GLU A 76 -6.56 -9.45 7.50
N LYS A 77 -7.04 -8.31 6.97
CA LYS A 77 -6.17 -7.29 6.38
C LYS A 77 -5.31 -6.58 7.42
N PHE A 78 -5.86 -6.26 8.59
CA PHE A 78 -5.07 -5.72 9.69
C PHE A 78 -4.01 -6.70 10.19
N ALA A 79 -4.28 -8.01 10.19
CA ALA A 79 -3.28 -9.01 10.55
C ALA A 79 -2.16 -9.06 9.49
N THR A 80 -2.53 -9.38 8.24
CA THR A 80 -1.54 -9.61 7.17
C THR A 80 -0.77 -8.35 6.81
N TRP A 81 -1.44 -7.19 6.67
CA TRP A 81 -0.83 -5.99 6.10
C TRP A 81 -0.05 -5.16 7.12
N THR A 82 -0.19 -5.42 8.41
CA THR A 82 0.67 -4.84 9.46
C THR A 82 1.97 -5.63 9.58
N HIS A 83 1.89 -6.96 9.57
CA HIS A 83 3.07 -7.80 9.60
C HIS A 83 2.77 -9.17 8.96
N PRO A 84 3.20 -9.43 7.70
CA PRO A 84 2.82 -10.63 6.97
C PRO A 84 3.10 -11.97 7.67
N LYS A 85 4.10 -12.02 8.56
CA LYS A 85 4.41 -13.27 9.31
C LYS A 85 3.35 -13.61 10.35
N ASP A 86 2.52 -12.64 10.75
CA ASP A 86 1.52 -12.82 11.80
C ASP A 86 0.37 -13.72 11.34
N GLN A 87 0.22 -13.96 10.04
CA GLN A 87 -0.71 -14.95 9.46
C GLN A 87 -0.53 -16.36 10.05
N SER A 88 0.69 -16.71 10.44
CA SER A 88 1.01 -18.03 11.02
C SER A 88 0.71 -18.13 12.52
N LEU A 89 0.37 -17.01 13.16
CA LEU A 89 0.11 -16.94 14.59
C LEU A 89 -1.35 -17.28 14.90
N VAL A 90 -1.58 -17.78 16.11
CA VAL A 90 -2.93 -17.88 16.66
C VAL A 90 -3.53 -16.47 16.72
N HIS A 91 -4.79 -16.33 16.29
CA HIS A 91 -5.49 -15.05 16.19
C HIS A 91 -4.86 -14.00 15.24
N GLY A 92 -3.95 -14.40 14.36
CA GLY A 92 -3.33 -13.48 13.39
C GLY A 92 -2.44 -12.40 14.03
N GLY A 93 -1.97 -12.62 15.27
CA GLY A 93 -1.11 -11.68 16.02
C GLY A 93 -1.80 -10.43 16.55
N LEU A 94 -3.11 -10.25 16.28
CA LEU A 94 -3.88 -9.06 16.68
C LEU A 94 -4.11 -8.96 18.20
N ASP A 95 -4.09 -10.09 18.90
CA ASP A 95 -4.16 -10.19 20.36
C ASP A 95 -2.93 -9.55 21.05
N THR A 96 -1.78 -9.55 20.37
CA THR A 96 -0.54 -8.94 20.87
C THR A 96 -0.45 -7.43 20.62
N ARG A 97 -1.42 -6.84 19.91
CA ARG A 97 -1.45 -5.41 19.50
C ARG A 97 -2.56 -4.65 20.22
N LYS A 98 -2.51 -4.64 21.55
CA LYS A 98 -3.57 -4.05 22.40
C LYS A 98 -3.81 -2.58 22.12
N ASP A 99 -2.79 -1.85 21.70
CA ASP A 99 -2.83 -0.45 21.30
C ASP A 99 -3.61 -0.21 20.00
N LEU A 100 -3.77 -1.23 19.15
CA LEU A 100 -4.51 -1.13 17.89
C LEU A 100 -5.93 -1.68 17.97
N GLN A 101 -6.28 -2.47 18.99
CA GLN A 101 -7.57 -3.19 19.03
C GLN A 101 -8.78 -2.26 18.97
N ASP A 102 -8.81 -1.22 19.81
CA ASP A 102 -9.92 -0.26 19.81
C ASP A 102 -10.00 0.49 18.48
N ALA A 103 -8.86 0.92 17.93
CA ALA A 103 -8.82 1.64 16.66
C ALA A 103 -9.25 0.77 15.46
N ILE A 104 -8.95 -0.53 15.49
CA ILE A 104 -9.41 -1.50 14.49
C ILE A 104 -10.92 -1.75 14.64
N LEU A 105 -11.42 -1.89 15.87
CA LEU A 105 -12.84 -2.06 16.13
C LEU A 105 -13.63 -0.82 15.70
N ASP A 106 -13.14 0.37 16.01
CA ASP A 106 -13.72 1.64 15.53
C ASP A 106 -13.81 1.68 14.01
N ASN A 107 -12.76 1.22 13.31
CA ASN A 107 -12.78 1.11 11.85
C ASN A 107 -13.90 0.17 11.36
N ILE A 108 -14.01 -1.02 11.95
CA ILE A 108 -15.07 -1.99 11.62
C ILE A 108 -16.46 -1.41 11.91
N MET A 109 -16.62 -0.70 13.03
CA MET A 109 -17.88 -0.07 13.42
C MET A 109 -18.30 1.03 12.45
N ILE A 110 -17.36 1.76 11.85
CA ILE A 110 -17.68 2.70 10.75
C ILE A 110 -18.34 1.93 9.60
N TYR A 111 -17.77 0.82 9.13
CA TYR A 111 -18.37 0.02 8.05
C TYR A 111 -19.72 -0.57 8.45
N TYR A 112 -19.82 -1.09 9.67
CA TYR A 112 -21.02 -1.75 10.19
C TYR A 112 -22.18 -0.75 10.34
N LEU A 113 -21.99 0.34 11.08
CA LEU A 113 -23.05 1.30 11.40
C LEU A 113 -23.52 2.09 10.17
N THR A 114 -22.63 2.33 9.21
CA THR A 114 -22.99 3.04 7.98
C THR A 114 -23.48 2.13 6.86
N ASN A 115 -23.44 0.80 7.06
CA ASN A 115 -23.75 -0.22 6.05
C ASN A 115 -23.05 0.06 4.71
N SER A 116 -21.77 0.46 4.78
CA SER A 116 -21.02 0.98 3.62
C SER A 116 -20.05 -0.03 3.01
N ILE A 117 -20.05 -1.29 3.46
CA ILE A 117 -19.11 -2.30 2.97
C ILE A 117 -19.29 -2.56 1.47
N THR A 118 -20.52 -2.65 0.97
CA THR A 118 -20.78 -2.87 -0.45
C THR A 118 -20.39 -1.66 -1.30
N THR A 119 -20.71 -0.45 -0.82
CA THR A 119 -20.41 0.79 -1.57
C THR A 119 -18.92 1.08 -1.60
N SER A 120 -18.16 0.75 -0.55
CA SER A 120 -16.70 0.87 -0.55
C SER A 120 -16.05 -0.07 -1.57
N MET A 121 -16.57 -1.29 -1.71
CA MET A 121 -16.05 -2.29 -2.64
C MET A 121 -16.30 -1.93 -4.11
N ARG A 122 -17.38 -1.21 -4.44
CA ARG A 122 -17.65 -0.76 -5.82
C ARG A 122 -16.55 0.14 -6.38
N LEU A 123 -15.79 0.86 -5.54
CA LEU A 123 -14.64 1.65 -5.99
C LEU A 123 -13.59 0.78 -6.71
N TYR A 124 -13.42 -0.47 -6.31
CA TYR A 124 -12.54 -1.40 -6.99
C TYR A 124 -13.07 -1.74 -8.39
N ALA A 125 -14.35 -2.06 -8.52
CA ALA A 125 -14.94 -2.35 -9.83
C ALA A 125 -14.81 -1.17 -10.81
N GLU A 126 -15.05 0.05 -10.33
CA GLU A 126 -14.87 1.26 -11.14
C GLU A 126 -13.40 1.50 -11.51
N SER A 127 -12.48 1.30 -10.56
CA SER A 127 -11.03 1.49 -10.78
C SER A 127 -10.45 0.50 -11.80
N PHE A 128 -10.99 -0.71 -11.86
CA PHE A 128 -10.57 -1.75 -12.81
C PHE A 128 -11.38 -1.78 -14.11
N SER A 129 -12.35 -0.88 -14.28
CA SER A 129 -13.13 -0.77 -15.51
C SER A 129 -12.26 -0.43 -16.72
N LEU A 130 -12.66 -0.91 -17.91
CA LEU A 130 -11.95 -0.60 -19.15
C LEU A 130 -11.87 0.90 -19.40
N LYS A 131 -12.95 1.63 -19.10
CA LYS A 131 -13.01 3.09 -19.23
C LYS A 131 -11.96 3.77 -18.36
N GLN A 132 -11.85 3.38 -17.09
CA GLN A 132 -10.85 3.97 -16.19
C GLN A 132 -9.43 3.60 -16.59
N ARG A 133 -9.19 2.35 -16.99
CA ARG A 133 -7.86 1.89 -17.43
C ARG A 133 -7.40 2.54 -18.74
N ALA A 134 -8.33 2.89 -19.63
CA ALA A 134 -8.03 3.60 -20.88
C ALA A 134 -7.39 4.97 -20.65
N ASN A 135 -7.61 5.60 -19.50
CA ASN A 135 -6.97 6.87 -19.12
C ASN A 135 -5.45 6.75 -18.92
N GLN A 136 -4.92 5.54 -18.74
CA GLN A 136 -3.48 5.27 -18.60
C GLN A 136 -2.76 6.21 -17.60
N LEU A 137 -3.39 6.46 -16.45
CA LEU A 137 -2.92 7.42 -15.45
C LEU A 137 -1.50 7.15 -14.92
N ASP A 138 -1.00 5.92 -15.03
CA ASP A 138 0.37 5.57 -14.67
C ASP A 138 1.43 6.00 -15.68
N ARG A 139 1.01 6.44 -16.87
CA ARG A 139 1.88 7.02 -17.91
C ARG A 139 1.87 8.55 -17.91
N VAL A 140 1.00 9.17 -17.10
CA VAL A 140 0.91 10.63 -17.01
C VAL A 140 1.94 11.13 -16.01
N PRO A 141 2.93 11.94 -16.44
CA PRO A 141 3.95 12.45 -15.54
C PRO A 141 3.38 13.34 -14.44
N THR A 142 3.92 13.21 -13.24
CA THR A 142 3.65 14.04 -12.08
C THR A 142 4.85 14.95 -11.87
N ALA A 143 4.72 16.21 -12.29
CA ALA A 143 5.79 17.21 -12.21
C ALA A 143 5.91 17.88 -10.83
N ILE A 144 4.99 17.63 -9.90
CA ILE A 144 5.04 18.22 -8.56
C ILE A 144 6.04 17.46 -7.66
N PRO A 145 6.61 18.13 -6.64
CA PRO A 145 7.41 17.47 -5.61
C PRO A 145 6.69 16.27 -5.00
N THR A 146 7.32 15.10 -5.07
CA THR A 146 6.74 13.85 -4.61
C THR A 146 7.60 13.24 -3.51
N GLY A 147 6.94 12.64 -2.52
CA GLY A 147 7.57 11.86 -1.47
C GLY A 147 7.06 10.42 -1.46
N CYS A 148 7.96 9.48 -1.15
CA CYS A 148 7.66 8.08 -0.96
C CYS A 148 8.28 7.57 0.34
N ALA A 149 7.44 7.24 1.31
CA ALA A 149 7.83 6.55 2.54
C ALA A 149 7.52 5.05 2.42
N ARG A 150 8.53 4.21 2.61
CA ARG A 150 8.42 2.74 2.55
C ARG A 150 8.57 2.14 3.93
N PHE A 151 7.57 1.38 4.33
CA PHE A 151 7.55 0.64 5.59
C PHE A 151 7.74 -0.84 5.29
N LYS A 152 8.66 -1.49 5.98
CA LYS A 152 9.15 -2.84 5.67
C LYS A 152 8.08 -3.89 5.40
N ASN A 153 6.95 -3.78 6.11
CA ASN A 153 5.88 -4.77 6.06
C ASN A 153 4.70 -4.33 5.16
N ASP A 154 4.81 -3.22 4.42
CA ASP A 154 3.81 -2.83 3.42
C ASP A 154 3.87 -3.79 2.21
N LEU A 155 2.80 -3.82 1.41
CA LEU A 155 2.56 -4.92 0.46
C LEU A 155 3.51 -4.91 -0.73
N ILE A 156 3.77 -3.72 -1.28
CA ILE A 156 4.52 -3.55 -2.52
C ILE A 156 5.46 -2.37 -2.38
N HIS A 157 6.71 -2.59 -2.78
CA HIS A 157 7.71 -1.55 -2.93
C HIS A 157 8.24 -1.54 -4.35
N LEU A 158 8.31 -0.35 -4.95
CA LEU A 158 9.00 -0.10 -6.20
C LEU A 158 10.25 0.73 -5.96
N LEU A 159 11.29 0.45 -6.72
CA LEU A 159 12.55 1.20 -6.70
C LEU A 159 12.33 2.65 -7.13
N ASP A 160 13.18 3.56 -6.68
CA ASP A 160 13.12 4.96 -7.13
C ASP A 160 13.29 5.06 -8.65
N TRP A 161 14.13 4.20 -9.24
CA TRP A 161 14.31 4.11 -10.68
C TRP A 161 13.03 3.73 -11.45
N GLN A 162 12.16 2.92 -10.84
CA GLN A 162 10.83 2.63 -11.38
C GLN A 162 9.96 3.88 -11.20
N LEU A 163 9.81 4.37 -9.97
CA LEU A 163 8.92 5.48 -9.62
C LEU A 163 9.18 6.76 -10.44
N GLN A 164 10.43 7.02 -10.82
CA GLN A 164 10.83 8.16 -11.64
C GLN A 164 10.18 8.19 -13.03
N ASP A 165 9.59 7.09 -13.53
CA ASP A 165 8.82 7.10 -14.79
C ASP A 165 7.54 7.95 -14.72
N LYS A 166 7.00 8.11 -13.51
CA LYS A 166 5.82 8.94 -13.24
C LYS A 166 6.17 10.14 -12.40
N TYR A 167 6.98 9.95 -11.36
CA TYR A 167 7.30 10.97 -10.37
C TYR A 167 8.68 11.57 -10.64
N HIS A 168 8.76 12.49 -11.59
CA HIS A 168 10.03 13.08 -12.04
C HIS A 168 10.76 13.82 -10.91
N ASN A 169 9.98 14.43 -10.00
CA ASN A 169 10.49 15.17 -8.85
C ASN A 169 10.31 14.38 -7.55
N LEU A 170 10.78 13.13 -7.51
CA LEU A 170 10.84 12.32 -6.30
C LEU A 170 11.95 12.83 -5.37
N ILE A 171 11.62 13.83 -4.54
CA ILE A 171 12.58 14.53 -3.67
C ILE A 171 12.70 13.90 -2.26
N HIS A 172 11.82 12.95 -1.96
CA HIS A 172 11.80 12.28 -0.67
C HIS A 172 11.55 10.80 -0.88
N SER A 173 12.52 9.98 -0.48
CA SER A 173 12.48 8.53 -0.59
C SER A 173 13.07 7.97 0.70
N THR A 174 12.25 7.35 1.53
CA THR A 174 12.63 6.91 2.88
C THR A 174 12.24 5.46 3.10
N PHE A 175 12.98 4.81 3.99
CA PHE A 175 12.86 3.40 4.34
C PHE A 175 12.78 3.28 5.86
N HIS A 176 11.74 2.61 6.34
CA HIS A 176 11.46 2.43 7.76
C HIS A 176 11.35 0.94 8.07
N GLU A 177 12.11 0.49 9.08
CA GLU A 177 12.11 -0.91 9.52
C GLU A 177 10.86 -1.30 10.31
N LYS A 178 10.16 -0.30 10.89
CA LYS A 178 8.95 -0.49 11.69
C LYS A 178 7.72 -0.04 10.89
N GLY A 179 6.68 -0.86 10.95
CA GLY A 179 5.36 -0.59 10.38
C GLY A 179 5.08 -1.34 9.09
N GLY A 180 3.79 -1.48 8.79
CA GLY A 180 3.26 -2.01 7.55
C GLY A 180 2.37 -1.01 6.84
N HIS A 181 1.22 -1.49 6.37
CA HIS A 181 0.30 -0.73 5.53
C HIS A 181 -0.44 0.38 6.31
N PHE A 182 -0.79 0.13 7.58
CA PHE A 182 -1.60 1.04 8.40
C PHE A 182 -0.72 1.93 9.27
N ILE A 183 0.36 2.47 8.71
CA ILE A 183 1.42 3.16 9.46
C ILE A 183 0.91 4.30 10.37
N ALA A 184 -0.11 5.03 9.95
CA ALA A 184 -0.70 6.10 10.78
C ALA A 184 -1.27 5.57 12.10
N MET A 185 -1.79 4.33 12.10
CA MET A 185 -2.27 3.65 13.30
C MET A 185 -1.10 2.95 14.03
N GLU A 186 -0.22 2.27 13.30
CA GLU A 186 0.85 1.43 13.88
C GLU A 186 2.01 2.21 14.51
N ALA A 187 2.38 3.35 13.92
CA ALA A 187 3.48 4.18 14.39
C ALA A 187 3.29 5.65 13.97
N PRO A 188 2.28 6.34 14.52
CA PRO A 188 1.93 7.71 14.13
C PRO A 188 3.11 8.68 14.24
N SER A 189 3.96 8.53 15.26
CA SER A 189 5.14 9.38 15.44
C SER A 189 6.18 9.21 14.34
N VAL A 190 6.35 8.00 13.80
CA VAL A 190 7.28 7.71 12.70
C VAL A 190 6.78 8.36 11.42
N LEU A 191 5.49 8.16 11.09
CA LEU A 191 4.86 8.80 9.93
C LEU A 191 4.91 10.32 10.03
N TYR A 192 4.58 10.87 11.21
CA TYR A 192 4.58 12.31 11.43
C TYR A 192 5.96 12.93 11.17
N GLN A 193 7.02 12.34 11.73
CA GLN A 193 8.37 12.87 11.54
C GLN A 193 8.82 12.79 10.07
N ASP A 194 8.50 11.69 9.38
CA ASP A 194 8.77 11.55 7.95
C ASP A 194 8.04 12.62 7.13
N PHE A 195 6.75 12.83 7.40
CA PHE A 195 5.93 13.85 6.75
C PHE A 195 6.48 15.26 6.95
N ILE A 196 6.85 15.64 8.18
CA ILE A 196 7.44 16.96 8.46
C ILE A 196 8.77 17.14 7.71
N ASN A 197 9.59 16.10 7.61
CA ASN A 197 10.81 16.13 6.83
C ASN A 197 10.54 16.29 5.33
N PHE A 198 9.48 15.65 4.81
CA PHE A 198 9.04 15.86 3.43
C PHE A 198 8.59 17.31 3.20
N VAL A 199 7.74 17.87 4.05
CA VAL A 199 7.26 19.26 3.94
C VAL A 199 8.42 20.25 3.89
N LYS A 200 9.41 20.11 4.78
CA LYS A 200 10.63 20.96 4.76
C LYS A 200 11.39 20.89 3.43
N LYS A 201 11.46 19.70 2.81
CA LYS A 201 12.09 19.54 1.49
C LYS A 201 11.28 20.21 0.39
N VAL A 202 9.94 20.13 0.43
CA VAL A 202 9.05 20.83 -0.51
C VAL A 202 9.21 22.35 -0.40
N GLU A 203 9.24 22.89 0.82
CA GLU A 203 9.45 24.34 1.05
C GLU A 203 10.79 24.81 0.47
N LYS A 204 11.86 24.02 0.65
CA LYS A 204 13.18 24.32 0.08
C LYS A 204 13.15 24.25 -1.45
N PHE A 205 12.52 23.23 -2.03
CA PHE A 205 12.37 23.06 -3.47
C PHE A 205 11.63 24.23 -4.13
N ASN A 206 10.56 24.72 -3.49
CA ASN A 206 9.80 25.86 -4.00
C ASN A 206 10.61 27.16 -3.92
N LYS A 207 11.41 27.35 -2.87
CA LYS A 207 12.30 28.52 -2.74
C LYS A 207 13.38 28.55 -3.83
N SER A 208 13.94 27.40 -4.20
CA SER A 208 15.00 27.33 -5.23
C SER A 208 14.49 27.51 -6.67
N ASN A 209 13.20 27.24 -6.92
CA ASN A 209 12.61 27.33 -8.27
C ASN A 209 11.85 28.64 -8.55
N ASN A 210 11.67 29.47 -7.51
CA ASN A 210 11.06 30.80 -7.62
C ASN A 210 12.12 31.94 -7.63
N GLN A 211 13.40 31.59 -7.68
CA GLN A 211 14.55 32.49 -7.91
C GLN A 211 15.06 32.28 -9.34
#